data_AF-A0A8J8CF91-F1
#
_entry.id   AF-A0A8J8CF91-F1
#
_cell.length_a   1.000
_cell.length_b   1.000
_cell.length_c   1.000
_cell.angle_alpha   90.00
_cell.angle_beta   90.00
_cell.angle_gamma   90.00
#
_symmetry.space_group_name_H-M   'P 1'
#
loop_
_entity.id
_entity.type
_entity.pdbx_description
1 polymer ?
#
loop_
_entity_poly.entity_id
_entity_poly.type
_entity_poly.pdbx_seq_one_letter_code
_entity_poly.pdbx_strand_id
1 'polypeptide(L)'
;TTGMEASSGTVEMAKLFGVDIEEHGFVKPLQADSMPVHTNVDSVFVAGTATGPKAIPDAITEGSAAAMKAMNFVRRKVPLVA
;
A
#
# COMPACT_ATOMS: atom_id res chain seq x y z
N THR A 1 17.28 -0.55 -21.80
CA THR A 1 16.63 -1.21 -20.65
C THR A 1 15.42 -0.40 -20.27
N THR A 2 14.25 -1.03 -20.13
CA THR A 2 12.98 -0.35 -19.83
C THR A 2 12.76 -0.32 -18.31
N GLY A 3 12.23 0.80 -17.80
CA GLY A 3 11.87 0.96 -16.38
C GLY A 3 10.50 0.38 -16.03
N MET A 4 10.01 0.70 -14.84
CA MET A 4 8.64 0.42 -14.42
C MET A 4 7.84 1.73 -14.43
N GLU A 5 6.58 1.65 -14.85
CA GLU A 5 5.61 2.73 -14.79
C GLU A 5 4.40 2.28 -13.96
N ALA A 6 3.66 3.23 -13.41
CA ALA A 6 2.44 2.90 -12.68
C ALA A 6 1.39 2.33 -13.66
N SER A 7 0.75 1.24 -13.25
CA SER A 7 -0.39 0.69 -14.00
C SER A 7 -1.57 1.67 -13.96
N SER A 8 -2.34 1.75 -15.05
CA SER A 8 -3.61 2.47 -15.07
C SER A 8 -4.54 2.03 -13.95
N GLY A 9 -4.54 0.72 -13.63
CA GLY A 9 -5.31 0.16 -12.52
C GLY A 9 -4.91 0.71 -11.16
N THR A 10 -3.62 1.00 -10.93
CA THR A 10 -3.16 1.63 -9.68
C THR A 10 -3.79 3.01 -9.48
N VAL A 11 -3.81 3.82 -10.54
CA VAL A 11 -4.40 5.17 -10.51
C VAL A 11 -5.92 5.10 -10.32
N GLU A 12 -6.59 4.16 -10.98
CA GLU A 12 -8.03 3.92 -10.81
C GLU A 12 -8.38 3.50 -9.38
N MET A 13 -7.65 2.55 -8.81
CA MET A 13 -7.86 2.11 -7.43
C MET A 13 -7.57 3.23 -6.44
N ALA A 14 -6.52 4.03 -6.64
CA ALA A 14 -6.22 5.16 -5.77
C ALA A 14 -7.36 6.18 -5.74
N LYS A 15 -7.94 6.50 -6.91
CA LYS A 15 -9.13 7.37 -6.99
C LYS A 15 -10.34 6.74 -6.31
N LEU A 16 -10.59 5.45 -6.50
CA LEU A 16 -11.71 4.73 -5.90
C LEU A 16 -11.65 4.73 -4.37
N PHE A 17 -10.45 4.53 -3.80
CA PHE A 17 -10.23 4.44 -2.36
C PHE A 17 -9.88 5.77 -1.69
N GLY A 18 -9.72 6.86 -2.45
CA GLY A 18 -9.30 8.17 -1.92
C GLY A 18 -7.85 8.19 -1.43
N VAL A 19 -6.99 7.35 -2.02
CA VAL A 19 -5.58 7.23 -1.66
C VAL A 19 -4.74 8.22 -2.46
N ASP A 20 -3.81 8.89 -1.78
CA ASP A 20 -2.89 9.83 -2.43
C ASP A 20 -1.92 9.09 -3.36
N ILE A 21 -1.65 9.72 -4.51
CA ILE A 21 -0.65 9.27 -5.47
C ILE A 21 0.47 10.31 -5.58
N GLU A 22 1.66 9.85 -5.96
CA GLU A 22 2.75 10.73 -6.35
C GLU A 22 2.69 11.08 -7.85
N GLU A 23 3.62 11.90 -8.33
CA GLU A 23 3.60 12.53 -9.66
C GLU A 23 3.72 11.53 -10.82
N HIS A 24 4.32 10.37 -10.60
CA HIS A 24 4.45 9.27 -11.56
C HIS A 24 3.31 8.24 -11.50
N GLY A 25 2.27 8.48 -10.69
CA GLY A 25 1.05 7.67 -10.61
C GLY A 25 1.12 6.47 -9.66
N PHE A 26 2.20 6.30 -8.91
CA PHE A 26 2.30 5.32 -7.84
C PHE A 26 1.55 5.81 -6.59
N VAL A 27 1.11 4.87 -5.77
CA VAL A 27 0.52 5.17 -4.46
C VAL A 27 1.58 5.77 -3.55
N LYS A 28 1.26 6.90 -2.91
CA LYS A 28 2.12 7.58 -1.96
C LYS A 28 1.96 6.95 -0.57
N PRO A 29 3.02 6.34 0.00
CA PRO A 29 2.99 5.89 1.38
C PRO A 29 2.85 7.06 2.35
N LEU A 30 2.23 6.83 3.51
CA LEU A 30 2.03 7.85 4.54
C LEU A 30 3.36 8.42 5.06
N GLN A 31 4.29 7.52 5.40
CA GLN A 31 5.69 7.85 5.72
C GLN A 31 6.58 6.74 5.17
N ALA A 32 7.34 7.04 4.12
CA ALA A 32 8.15 6.04 3.43
C ALA A 32 9.15 5.31 4.35
N ASP A 33 9.75 6.03 5.31
CA ASP A 33 10.80 5.47 6.17
C ASP A 33 10.28 4.57 7.30
N SER A 34 9.13 4.93 7.89
CA SER A 34 8.59 4.29 9.10
C SER A 34 7.34 3.45 8.86
N MET A 35 6.53 3.82 7.85
CA MET A 35 5.22 3.26 7.58
C MET A 35 5.00 3.03 6.07
N PRO A 36 5.88 2.25 5.40
CA PRO A 36 5.88 2.12 3.94
C PRO A 36 4.62 1.47 3.36
N VAL A 37 3.85 0.76 4.19
CA VAL A 37 2.62 0.05 3.77
C VAL A 37 1.32 0.80 4.12
N HIS A 38 1.41 1.94 4.80
CA HIS A 38 0.23 2.74 5.15
C HIS A 38 -0.02 3.77 4.06
N THR A 39 -1.29 4.06 3.82
CA THR A 39 -1.72 5.19 2.99
C THR A 39 -2.24 6.32 3.87
N ASN A 40 -2.67 7.43 3.26
CA ASN A 40 -3.43 8.49 3.91
C ASN A 40 -4.79 8.02 4.46
N VAL A 41 -5.28 6.85 4.05
CA VAL A 41 -6.53 6.25 4.52
C VAL A 41 -6.23 5.10 5.49
N ASP A 42 -6.61 5.23 6.77
CA ASP A 42 -6.28 4.27 7.86
C ASP A 42 -6.75 2.82 7.60
N SER A 43 -7.74 2.61 6.74
CA SER A 43 -8.26 1.28 6.38
C SER A 43 -7.69 0.70 5.08
N VAL A 44 -6.84 1.45 4.37
CA VAL A 44 -6.27 1.05 3.08
C VAL A 44 -4.76 0.93 3.19
N PHE A 45 -4.26 -0.24 2.83
CA PHE A 45 -2.83 -0.58 2.88
C PHE A 45 -2.32 -0.85 1.48
N VAL A 46 -1.02 -0.62 1.27
CA VAL A 46 -0.36 -0.79 -0.03
C VAL A 46 0.89 -1.64 0.12
N ALA A 47 1.26 -2.37 -0.94
CA ALA A 47 2.47 -3.17 -0.99
C ALA A 47 2.98 -3.33 -2.42
N GLY A 48 4.28 -3.64 -2.54
CA GLY A 48 4.90 -4.04 -3.79
C GLY A 48 5.14 -2.88 -4.74
N THR A 49 4.96 -3.14 -6.04
CA THR A 49 5.26 -2.17 -7.09
C THR A 49 4.19 -1.08 -7.24
N ALA A 50 3.09 -1.17 -6.49
CA ALA A 50 2.08 -0.12 -6.45
C ALA A 50 2.61 1.21 -5.88
N THR A 51 3.68 1.17 -5.06
CA THR A 51 4.32 2.39 -4.50
C THR A 51 5.57 2.83 -5.26
N GLY A 52 5.91 2.18 -6.37
CA GLY A 52 7.11 2.48 -7.15
C GLY A 52 7.94 1.24 -7.53
N PRO A 53 8.99 1.42 -8.34
CA PRO A 53 9.89 0.33 -8.75
C PRO A 53 10.51 -0.36 -7.55
N LYS A 54 10.45 -1.70 -7.49
CA LYS A 54 10.85 -2.47 -6.32
C LYS A 54 11.36 -3.86 -6.70
N ALA A 55 12.27 -4.41 -5.90
CA ALA A 55 12.70 -5.79 -6.06
C ALA A 55 11.67 -6.78 -5.48
N ILE A 56 11.71 -8.02 -5.97
CA ILE A 56 10.78 -9.07 -5.52
C ILE A 56 10.83 -9.31 -4.00
N PRO A 57 12.01 -9.41 -3.34
CA PRO A 57 12.06 -9.64 -1.90
C PRO A 57 11.43 -8.51 -1.07
N ASP A 58 11.59 -7.27 -1.52
CA ASP A 58 11.00 -6.10 -0.85
C ASP A 58 9.49 -6.11 -1.01
N ALA A 59 8.99 -6.46 -2.21
CA ALA A 59 7.56 -6.60 -2.46
C ALA A 59 6.92 -7.70 -1.59
N ILE A 60 7.61 -8.83 -1.38
CA ILE A 60 7.16 -9.90 -0.48
C ILE A 60 7.12 -9.41 0.97
N THR A 61 8.15 -8.68 1.40
CA THR A 61 8.26 -8.14 2.75
C THR A 61 7.14 -7.15 3.03
N GLU A 62 6.88 -6.23 2.09
CA GLU A 62 5.77 -5.28 2.19
C GLU A 62 4.40 -5.97 2.16
N GLY A 63 4.21 -7.00 1.31
CA GLY A 63 2.97 -7.76 1.30
C GLY A 63 2.66 -8.38 2.65
N SER A 64 3.67 -8.95 3.31
CA SER A 64 3.55 -9.51 4.65
C SER A 64 3.26 -8.43 5.71
N ALA A 65 3.92 -7.28 5.62
CA ALA A 65 3.68 -6.15 6.51
C ALA A 65 2.27 -5.56 6.34
N ALA A 66 1.81 -5.38 5.10
CA ALA A 66 0.47 -4.89 4.79
C ALA A 66 -0.62 -5.84 5.32
N ALA A 67 -0.45 -7.15 5.14
CA ALA A 67 -1.36 -8.16 5.69
C ALA A 67 -1.44 -8.09 7.22
N MET A 68 -0.30 -7.96 7.91
CA MET A 68 -0.26 -7.82 9.37
C MET A 68 -0.97 -6.53 9.83
N LYS A 69 -0.78 -5.41 9.13
CA LYS A 69 -1.43 -4.14 9.46
C LYS A 69 -2.94 -4.20 9.22
N ALA A 70 -3.38 -4.81 8.12
CA ALA A 70 -4.78 -5.06 7.84
C ALA A 70 -5.42 -5.95 8.94
N MET A 71 -4.76 -7.02 9.34
CA MET A 71 -5.24 -7.87 10.44
C MET A 71 -5.36 -7.09 11.75
N ASN A 72 -4.36 -6.29 12.11
CA ASN A 72 -4.41 -5.45 13.31
C ASN A 72 -5.55 -4.41 13.25
N PHE A 73 -5.79 -3.81 12.08
CA PHE A 73 -6.91 -2.90 11.88
C PHE A 73 -8.25 -3.61 12.12
N VAL A 74 -8.44 -4.80 11.53
CA VAL A 74 -9.66 -5.61 11.72
C VAL A 74 -9.84 -6.00 13.18
N ARG A 75 -8.80 -6.50 13.86
CA ARG A 75 -8.86 -6.88 15.29
C ARG A 75 -9.23 -5.71 16.20
N ARG A 76 -8.82 -4.48 15.86
CA ARG A 76 -9.15 -3.28 16.64
C ARG A 76 -10.60 -2.83 16.41
N LYS A 77 -11.13 -2.97 15.17
CA LYS A 77 -12.46 -2.48 14.79
C LYS A 77 -13.58 -3.50 15.00
N VAL A 78 -13.27 -4.79 14.95
CA VAL A 78 -14.19 -5.88 15.25
C VAL A 78 -13.67 -6.59 16.49
N PRO A 79 -14.29 -6.42 17.67
CA PRO A 79 -13.95 -7.26 18.81
C PRO A 79 -14.24 -8.70 18.41
N LEU A 80 -13.18 -9.49 18.20
CA LEU A 80 -13.29 -10.93 18.04
C LEU A 80 -13.88 -11.43 19.36
N VAL A 81 -15.18 -11.67 19.37
CA VAL A 81 -15.84 -12.35 20.49
C VAL A 81 -15.16 -13.72 20.62
N ALA A 82 -14.75 -13.98 21.86
CA ALA A 82 -14.02 -15.12 22.44
C ALA A 82 -14.08 -16.46 21.68
#